data_AF-A0AB39JK11-F1
#
_entry.id   AF-A0AB39JK11-F1
#
_cell.length_a   1.000
_cell.length_b   1.000
_cell.length_c   1.000
_cell.angle_alpha   90.00
_cell.angle_beta   90.00
_cell.angle_gamma   90.00
#
_symmetry.space_group_name_H-M   'P 1'
#
loop_
_entity.id
_entity.type
_entity.pdbx_description
1 polymer ?
#
loop_
_entity_poly.entity_id
_entity_poly.type
_entity_poly.pdbx_seq_one_letter_code
_entity_poly.pdbx_strand_id
1 'polypeptide(L)'
;MDLERNLTALHGDLVTGQYRPGRSICFVVTRPKPREVWAADFRDRIVHHLLYNHIGPAIERSFIADSCACIRERGTLYAAKRLEAKIRSQTQNWSKPAFYLKCDLANFFVAIDKRVLAGQLSARIAEPWWQALALQVLMHDPRDNYQIRSPAHLFNRVPQHKRLTAQPAHLGLPIGNLSSQFFANVYLDALDQFCKHRLGAKHYVRYVDDFVLLHESPQQLNAWKAEIEAFLPKLGARLNPSKTILQPIDRGVDFVGHVIKPWRRTTRKRSVAQAMKRTAASPAEQLRETANSYFGLLTQASHSQKDRAALANLVLKRGRVVNGDLTKTYLKR
;
A
#
# COMPACT_ATOMS: atom_id res chain seq x y z
N MET A 1 -1.24 28.83 18.02
CA MET A 1 -1.40 27.40 18.40
C MET A 1 -0.30 27.14 19.41
N ASP A 2 -0.64 26.88 20.68
CA ASP A 2 0.36 26.69 21.75
C ASP A 2 0.83 25.23 21.73
N LEU A 3 1.96 24.97 21.07
CA LEU A 3 2.44 23.61 20.81
C LEU A 3 2.94 22.92 22.08
N GLU A 4 3.66 23.65 22.94
CA GLU A 4 4.25 23.12 24.16
C GLU A 4 3.17 22.66 25.15
N ARG A 5 2.18 23.52 25.43
CA ARG A 5 1.09 23.19 26.32
C ARG A 5 0.30 21.96 25.86
N ASN A 6 0.07 21.84 24.54
CA ASN A 6 -0.63 20.68 23.97
C ASN A 6 0.16 19.38 24.11
N LEU A 7 1.49 19.44 23.97
CA LEU A 7 2.37 18.28 24.14
C LEU A 7 2.43 17.84 25.60
N THR A 8 2.60 18.78 26.53
CA THR A 8 2.63 18.50 27.98
C THR A 8 1.30 17.90 28.45
N ALA A 9 0.17 18.43 27.95
CA ALA A 9 -1.15 17.86 28.23
C ALA A 9 -1.30 16.43 27.69
N LEU A 10 -0.92 16.19 26.43
CA LEU A 10 -0.95 14.85 25.84
C LEU A 10 -0.07 13.86 26.59
N HIS A 11 1.12 14.29 27.02
CA HIS A 11 2.00 13.47 27.84
C HIS A 11 1.35 13.11 29.19
N GLY A 12 0.75 14.10 29.88
CA GLY A 12 0.00 13.87 31.11
C GLY A 12 -1.14 12.87 30.92
N ASP A 13 -1.92 13.00 29.84
CA ASP A 13 -3.01 12.08 29.50
C ASP A 13 -2.51 10.64 29.27
N LEU A 14 -1.36 10.47 28.60
CA LEU A 14 -0.78 9.17 28.30
C LEU A 14 -0.23 8.49 29.57
N VAL A 15 0.46 9.24 30.43
CA VAL A 15 1.03 8.71 31.67
C VAL A 15 -0.07 8.33 32.67
N THR A 16 -1.14 9.12 32.75
CA THR A 16 -2.26 8.88 33.67
C THR A 16 -3.32 7.91 33.12
N GLY A 17 -3.18 7.45 31.87
CA GLY A 17 -4.15 6.57 31.21
C GLY A 17 -5.47 7.24 30.80
N GLN A 18 -5.54 8.57 30.88
CA GLN A 18 -6.70 9.39 30.50
C GLN A 18 -6.77 9.67 29.00
N TYR A 19 -5.70 9.38 28.26
CA TYR A 19 -5.71 9.50 26.80
C TYR A 19 -6.90 8.73 26.20
N ARG A 20 -7.66 9.40 25.34
CA ARG A 20 -8.69 8.82 24.48
C ARG A 20 -8.50 9.39 23.07
N PRO A 21 -8.56 8.56 22.01
CA PRO A 21 -8.58 9.05 20.64
C PRO A 21 -9.71 10.05 20.43
N GLY A 22 -9.40 11.15 19.74
CA GLY A 22 -10.30 12.26 19.53
C GLY A 22 -11.16 12.12 18.28
N ARG A 23 -11.58 13.27 17.75
CA ARG A 23 -12.45 13.36 16.58
C ARG A 23 -11.70 12.99 15.29
N SER A 24 -12.36 12.22 14.43
CA SER A 24 -11.86 11.91 13.09
C SER A 24 -12.40 12.87 12.02
N ILE A 25 -11.76 12.90 10.86
CA ILE A 25 -12.24 13.57 9.65
C ILE A 25 -12.53 12.50 8.60
N CYS A 26 -13.72 12.55 8.02
CA CYS A 26 -14.13 11.65 6.94
C CYS A 26 -14.27 12.42 5.63
N PHE A 27 -13.56 12.01 4.58
CA PHE A 27 -13.61 12.63 3.26
C PHE A 27 -13.41 11.62 2.14
N VAL A 28 -13.77 11.99 0.90
CA VAL A 28 -13.67 11.10 -0.26
C VAL A 28 -12.52 11.52 -1.17
N VAL A 29 -11.59 10.60 -1.39
CA VAL A 29 -10.58 10.75 -2.44
C VAL A 29 -11.09 10.05 -3.69
N THR A 30 -11.19 10.77 -4.82
CA THR A 30 -11.78 10.25 -6.06
C THR A 30 -10.78 9.56 -7.00
N ARG A 31 -9.48 9.68 -6.73
CA ARG A 31 -8.39 9.20 -7.60
C ARG A 31 -7.39 8.33 -6.83
N PRO A 32 -6.88 7.22 -7.42
CA PRO A 32 -7.22 6.68 -8.74
C PRO A 32 -8.58 5.98 -8.80
N LYS A 33 -9.17 5.66 -7.64
CA LYS A 33 -10.53 5.15 -7.46
C LYS A 33 -11.16 5.84 -6.26
N PRO A 34 -12.48 6.08 -6.23
CA PRO A 34 -13.19 6.61 -5.06
C PRO A 34 -12.94 5.76 -3.81
N ARG A 35 -12.51 6.41 -2.73
CA ARG A 35 -12.31 5.80 -1.40
C ARG A 35 -12.72 6.78 -0.32
N GLU A 36 -13.37 6.25 0.70
CA GLU A 36 -13.60 6.92 1.97
C GLU A 36 -12.29 6.91 2.76
N VAL A 37 -11.87 8.08 3.26
CA VAL A 37 -10.65 8.28 4.04
C VAL A 37 -11.06 8.81 5.40
N TRP A 38 -10.57 8.13 6.44
CA TRP A 38 -10.78 8.44 7.84
C TRP A 38 -9.44 8.84 8.43
N ALA A 39 -9.27 10.13 8.69
CA ALA A 39 -8.03 10.68 9.20
C ALA A 39 -8.25 11.17 10.63
N ALA A 40 -7.45 10.66 11.57
CA ALA A 40 -7.47 11.10 12.95
C ALA A 40 -7.00 12.56 13.06
N ASP A 41 -7.32 13.22 14.18
CA ASP A 41 -6.84 14.57 14.45
C ASP A 41 -5.33 14.58 14.70
N PHE A 42 -4.71 15.77 14.68
CA PHE A 42 -3.26 15.92 14.81
C PHE A 42 -2.71 15.31 16.11
N ARG A 43 -3.42 15.51 17.24
CA ARG A 43 -3.07 14.91 18.55
C ARG A 43 -2.92 13.39 18.47
N ASP A 44 -3.86 12.70 17.82
CA ASP A 44 -3.84 11.25 17.71
C ASP A 44 -2.81 10.75 16.70
N ARG A 45 -2.50 11.55 15.66
CA ARG A 45 -1.40 11.23 14.75
C ARG A 45 -0.07 11.22 15.48
N ILE A 46 0.16 12.14 16.43
CA ILE A 46 1.36 12.10 17.29
C ILE A 46 1.43 10.77 18.03
N VAL A 47 0.32 10.31 18.61
CA VAL A 47 0.25 9.02 19.31
C VAL A 47 0.50 7.84 18.36
N HIS A 48 -0.06 7.87 17.14
CA HIS A 48 0.23 6.84 16.13
C HIS A 48 1.72 6.76 15.79
N HIS A 49 2.38 7.91 15.66
CA HIS A 49 3.82 7.98 15.41
C HIS A 49 4.64 7.54 16.62
N LEU A 50 4.27 7.95 17.83
CA LEU A 50 4.90 7.53 19.07
C LEU A 50 4.86 5.99 19.20
N LEU A 51 3.67 5.41 19.01
CA LEU A 51 3.46 3.97 19.04
C LEU A 51 4.33 3.29 17.98
N TYR A 52 4.21 3.68 16.72
CA TYR A 52 4.97 3.07 15.62
C TYR A 52 6.48 3.14 15.83
N ASN A 53 7.00 4.29 16.29
CA ASN A 53 8.44 4.46 16.50
C ASN A 53 8.98 3.51 17.58
N HIS A 54 8.17 3.16 18.58
CA HIS A 54 8.56 2.22 19.64
C HIS A 54 8.41 0.76 19.20
N ILE A 55 7.20 0.33 18.82
CA ILE A 55 6.92 -1.10 18.56
C ILE A 55 7.25 -1.54 17.13
N GLY A 56 7.24 -0.61 16.17
CA GLY A 56 7.36 -0.87 14.74
C GLY A 56 8.65 -1.60 14.37
N PRO A 57 9.84 -1.08 14.73
CA PRO A 57 11.12 -1.71 14.37
C PRO A 57 11.26 -3.15 14.84
N ALA A 58 10.76 -3.49 16.04
CA ALA A 58 10.83 -4.86 16.56
C ALA A 58 9.95 -5.82 15.77
N ILE A 59 8.72 -5.41 15.47
CA ILE A 59 7.77 -6.21 14.69
C ILE A 59 8.24 -6.35 13.24
N GLU A 60 8.72 -5.27 12.61
CA GLU A 60 9.19 -5.30 11.22
C GLU A 60 10.37 -6.25 10.98
N ARG A 61 11.23 -6.50 12.00
CA ARG A 61 12.30 -7.49 11.93
C ARG A 61 11.79 -8.93 11.79
N SER A 62 10.57 -9.21 12.25
CA SER A 62 9.95 -10.53 12.08
C SER A 62 9.33 -10.74 10.69
N PHE A 63 9.11 -9.67 9.93
CA PHE A 63 8.53 -9.77 8.59
C PHE A 63 9.52 -10.33 7.59
N ILE A 64 9.01 -11.14 6.67
CA ILE A 64 9.81 -11.61 5.54
C ILE A 64 10.28 -10.43 4.67
N ALA A 65 11.44 -10.58 4.03
CA ALA A 65 11.97 -9.56 3.11
C ALA A 65 11.05 -9.28 1.90
N ASP A 66 10.15 -10.22 1.60
CA ASP A 66 9.20 -10.15 0.49
C ASP A 66 7.93 -9.35 0.80
N SER A 67 7.77 -8.86 2.04
CA SER A 67 6.76 -7.88 2.41
C SER A 67 7.31 -6.47 2.15
N CYS A 68 6.67 -5.75 1.23
CA CYS A 68 7.28 -4.59 0.57
C CYS A 68 6.52 -3.26 0.72
N ALA A 69 5.44 -3.18 1.49
CA ALA A 69 4.61 -1.98 1.59
C ALA A 69 4.67 -1.37 2.99
N CYS A 70 4.63 -0.04 3.09
CA CYS A 70 4.57 0.71 4.36
C CYS A 70 5.65 0.30 5.37
N ILE A 71 6.83 -0.08 4.88
CA ILE A 71 8.03 -0.39 5.67
C ILE A 71 9.13 0.51 5.14
N ARG A 72 9.95 1.07 6.03
CA ARG A 72 11.05 1.96 5.65
C ARG A 72 11.93 1.29 4.59
N GLU A 73 12.29 2.05 3.56
CA GLU A 73 13.09 1.61 2.40
C GLU A 73 12.46 0.53 1.49
N ARG A 74 11.26 0.03 1.83
CA ARG A 74 10.49 -0.91 1.00
C ARG A 74 9.31 -0.18 0.38
N GLY A 75 9.48 0.20 -0.89
CA GLY A 75 8.46 0.86 -1.70
C GLY A 75 8.05 0.06 -2.93
N THR A 76 7.27 0.68 -3.82
CA THR A 76 6.85 0.08 -5.10
C THR A 76 8.03 -0.35 -5.96
N LEU A 77 9.10 0.44 -6.02
CA LEU A 77 10.32 0.09 -6.75
C LEU A 77 11.03 -1.12 -6.13
N TYR A 78 11.09 -1.20 -4.80
CA TYR A 78 11.66 -2.36 -4.10
C TYR A 78 10.87 -3.63 -4.45
N ALA A 79 9.54 -3.59 -4.33
CA ALA A 79 8.64 -4.68 -4.68
C ALA A 79 8.80 -5.11 -6.15
N ALA A 80 8.88 -4.16 -7.08
CA ALA A 80 9.06 -4.45 -8.50
C ALA A 80 10.43 -5.09 -8.80
N LYS A 81 11.50 -4.61 -8.17
CA LYS A 81 12.85 -5.20 -8.29
C LYS A 81 12.92 -6.61 -7.68
N ARG A 82 12.29 -6.83 -6.52
CA ARG A 82 12.17 -8.16 -5.89
C ARG A 82 11.47 -9.14 -6.81
N LEU A 83 10.32 -8.75 -7.37
CA LEU A 83 9.58 -9.59 -8.30
C LEU A 83 10.38 -9.87 -9.58
N GLU A 84 11.04 -8.87 -10.16
CA GLU A 84 11.90 -9.05 -11.33
C GLU A 84 13.03 -10.05 -11.07
N ALA A 85 13.75 -9.90 -9.95
CA ALA A 85 14.80 -10.83 -9.57
C ALA A 85 14.28 -12.28 -9.41
N LYS A 86 13.10 -12.43 -8.81
CA LYS A 86 12.45 -13.75 -8.65
C LYS A 86 11.98 -14.35 -9.96
N ILE A 87 11.42 -13.54 -10.86
CA ILE A 87 11.05 -13.97 -12.21
C ILE A 87 12.28 -14.49 -12.94
N ARG A 88 13.38 -13.74 -12.91
CA ARG A 88 14.64 -14.17 -13.53
C ARG A 88 15.17 -15.46 -12.92
N SER A 89 15.12 -15.60 -11.59
CA SER A 89 15.50 -16.84 -10.92
C SER A 89 14.63 -18.03 -11.34
N GLN A 90 13.29 -17.90 -11.30
CA GLN A 90 12.35 -18.97 -11.63
C GLN A 90 12.47 -19.42 -13.09
N THR A 91 12.68 -18.48 -14.00
CA THR A 91 12.75 -18.73 -15.44
C THR A 91 14.16 -19.05 -15.94
N GLN A 92 15.15 -19.10 -15.05
CA GLN A 92 16.58 -19.20 -15.41
C GLN A 92 16.97 -18.14 -16.45
N ASN A 93 16.69 -16.88 -16.15
CA ASN A 93 16.77 -15.73 -17.05
C ASN A 93 16.00 -15.98 -18.36
N TRP A 94 14.70 -16.26 -18.26
CA TRP A 94 13.81 -16.43 -19.42
C TRP A 94 14.15 -17.60 -20.36
N SER A 95 15.06 -18.50 -19.99
CA SER A 95 15.37 -19.70 -20.77
C SER A 95 14.34 -20.82 -20.58
N LYS A 96 13.58 -20.79 -19.48
CA LYS A 96 12.51 -21.73 -19.19
C LYS A 96 11.16 -21.00 -19.01
N PRO A 97 10.06 -21.60 -19.51
CA PRO A 97 8.73 -21.07 -19.25
C PRO A 97 8.39 -21.21 -17.76
N ALA A 98 7.59 -20.27 -17.26
CA ALA A 98 7.00 -20.34 -15.95
C ALA A 98 5.71 -19.53 -15.91
N PHE A 99 4.95 -19.71 -14.84
CA PHE A 99 3.65 -19.10 -14.61
C PHE A 99 3.70 -18.25 -13.34
N TYR A 100 2.80 -17.29 -13.27
CA TYR A 100 2.54 -16.57 -12.04
C TYR A 100 1.09 -16.69 -11.63
N LEU A 101 0.87 -16.73 -10.33
CA LEU A 101 -0.42 -16.51 -9.69
C LEU A 101 -0.36 -15.16 -8.99
N LYS A 102 -1.17 -14.23 -9.45
CA LYS A 102 -1.39 -12.95 -8.80
C LYS A 102 -2.72 -13.01 -8.06
N CYS A 103 -2.71 -12.61 -6.79
CA CYS A 103 -3.87 -12.60 -5.91
C CYS A 103 -4.04 -11.21 -5.28
N ASP A 104 -5.28 -10.83 -5.01
CA ASP A 104 -5.66 -9.59 -4.34
C ASP A 104 -6.74 -9.91 -3.32
N LEU A 105 -6.67 -9.33 -2.12
CA LEU A 105 -7.72 -9.53 -1.11
C LEU A 105 -8.93 -8.62 -1.35
N ALA A 106 -10.12 -9.19 -1.30
CA ALA A 106 -11.35 -8.44 -1.50
C ALA A 106 -11.62 -7.50 -0.30
N ASN A 107 -11.81 -6.21 -0.58
CA ASN A 107 -12.22 -5.19 0.41
C ASN A 107 -11.31 -5.13 1.65
N PHE A 108 -10.02 -5.45 1.49
CA PHE A 108 -9.07 -5.74 2.56
C PHE A 108 -9.22 -4.83 3.80
N PHE A 109 -8.98 -3.52 3.66
CA PHE A 109 -8.98 -2.60 4.80
C PHE A 109 -10.30 -2.56 5.58
N VAL A 110 -11.45 -2.77 4.94
CA VAL A 110 -12.75 -2.75 5.64
C VAL A 110 -13.15 -4.15 6.14
N ALA A 111 -12.46 -5.20 5.72
CA ALA A 111 -12.71 -6.58 6.11
C ALA A 111 -11.81 -7.08 7.26
N ILE A 112 -10.76 -6.33 7.63
CA ILE A 112 -9.85 -6.72 8.73
C ILE A 112 -10.64 -6.90 10.03
N ASP A 113 -10.57 -8.09 10.62
CA ASP A 113 -11.14 -8.35 11.94
C ASP A 113 -10.20 -7.84 13.04
N LYS A 114 -10.65 -6.81 13.77
CA LYS A 114 -9.88 -6.19 14.85
C LYS A 114 -9.57 -7.16 15.99
N ARG A 115 -10.39 -8.19 16.21
CA ARG A 115 -10.17 -9.19 17.28
C ARG A 115 -9.01 -10.11 16.95
N VAL A 116 -8.93 -10.56 15.69
CA VAL A 116 -7.80 -11.36 15.19
C VAL A 116 -6.50 -10.55 15.29
N LEU A 117 -6.54 -9.30 14.81
CA LEU A 117 -5.41 -8.39 14.87
C LEU A 117 -4.99 -8.05 16.31
N ALA A 118 -5.94 -7.88 17.23
CA ALA A 118 -5.65 -7.67 18.64
C ALA A 118 -4.87 -8.84 19.25
N GLY A 119 -5.25 -10.09 18.92
CA GLY A 119 -4.50 -11.28 19.31
C GLY A 119 -3.08 -11.30 18.74
N GLN A 120 -2.91 -10.93 17.47
CA GLN A 120 -1.60 -10.87 16.82
C GLN A 120 -0.68 -9.78 17.40
N LEU A 121 -1.23 -8.60 17.73
CA LEU A 121 -0.47 -7.53 18.39
C LEU A 121 -0.08 -7.95 19.81
N SER A 122 -1.01 -8.54 20.55
CA SER A 122 -0.76 -9.01 21.92
C SER A 122 0.35 -10.06 21.99
N ALA A 123 0.43 -10.94 20.98
CA ALA A 123 1.50 -11.94 20.90
C ALA A 123 2.89 -11.35 20.56
N ARG A 124 2.96 -10.10 20.06
CA ARG A 124 4.21 -9.47 19.60
C ARG A 124 4.68 -8.30 20.45
N ILE A 125 3.80 -7.71 21.25
CA ILE A 125 4.10 -6.57 22.13
C ILE A 125 4.11 -7.08 23.56
N ALA A 126 5.30 -7.30 24.11
CA ALA A 126 5.47 -7.83 25.47
C ALA A 126 5.20 -6.78 26.56
N GLU A 127 5.45 -5.50 26.26
CA GLU A 127 5.32 -4.41 27.24
C GLU A 127 3.83 -4.04 27.46
N PRO A 128 3.28 -4.20 28.68
CA PRO A 128 1.84 -4.05 28.91
C PRO A 128 1.28 -2.68 28.55
N TRP A 129 2.04 -1.61 28.84
CA TRP A 129 1.60 -0.25 28.54
C TRP A 129 1.48 0.00 27.03
N TRP A 130 2.48 -0.41 26.25
CA TRP A 130 2.47 -0.28 24.79
C TRP A 130 1.43 -1.19 24.14
N GLN A 131 1.24 -2.38 24.69
CA GLN A 131 0.18 -3.28 24.26
C GLN A 131 -1.19 -2.65 24.48
N ALA A 132 -1.46 -2.11 25.67
CA ALA A 132 -2.71 -1.43 25.98
C ALA A 132 -2.96 -0.24 25.04
N LEU A 133 -1.94 0.59 24.79
CA LEU A 133 -2.03 1.71 23.86
C LEU A 133 -2.31 1.24 22.42
N ALA A 134 -1.64 0.18 21.95
CA ALA A 134 -1.86 -0.39 20.63
C ALA A 134 -3.29 -0.92 20.46
N LEU A 135 -3.80 -1.64 21.46
CA LEU A 135 -5.16 -2.15 21.49
C LEU A 135 -6.18 -1.03 21.56
N GLN A 136 -5.92 0.02 22.33
CA GLN A 136 -6.78 1.19 22.40
C GLN A 136 -6.89 1.90 21.05
N VAL A 137 -5.76 2.12 20.37
CA VAL A 137 -5.72 2.72 19.02
C VAL A 137 -6.41 1.81 17.99
N LEU A 138 -6.20 0.50 18.07
CA LEU A 138 -6.83 -0.47 17.18
C LEU A 138 -8.35 -0.49 17.35
N MET A 139 -8.82 -0.57 18.60
CA MET A 139 -10.23 -0.81 18.90
C MET A 139 -11.09 0.44 18.74
N HIS A 140 -10.49 1.64 18.84
CA HIS A 140 -11.18 2.90 18.60
C HIS A 140 -11.94 2.92 17.27
N ASP A 141 -13.21 3.27 17.34
CA ASP A 141 -14.07 3.44 16.17
C ASP A 141 -14.10 4.92 15.76
N PRO A 142 -13.55 5.29 14.59
CA PRO A 142 -13.54 6.67 14.14
C PRO A 142 -14.96 7.20 13.83
N ARG A 143 -15.98 6.33 13.79
CA ARG A 143 -17.37 6.69 13.47
C ARG A 143 -18.12 7.26 14.68
N ASP A 144 -17.59 7.08 15.88
CA ASP A 144 -18.21 7.57 17.12
C ASP A 144 -18.20 9.11 17.18
N ASN A 145 -17.16 9.73 16.62
CA ASN A 145 -17.00 11.18 16.59
C ASN A 145 -16.21 11.63 15.36
N TYR A 146 -16.89 12.13 14.33
CA TYR A 146 -16.22 12.60 13.11
C TYR A 146 -16.87 13.80 12.44
N GLN A 147 -16.06 14.51 11.64
CA GLN A 147 -16.51 15.59 10.77
C GLN A 147 -16.41 15.17 9.30
N ILE A 148 -17.48 15.34 8.53
CA ILE A 148 -17.47 15.14 7.09
C ILE A 148 -16.83 16.34 6.38
N ARG A 149 -15.85 16.08 5.50
CA ARG A 149 -15.14 17.09 4.68
C ARG A 149 -15.21 16.79 3.18
N SER A 150 -16.36 16.34 2.71
CA SER A 150 -16.64 16.18 1.28
C SER A 150 -18.14 16.32 1.00
N PRO A 151 -18.55 16.83 -0.18
CA PRO A 151 -19.95 16.83 -0.57
C PRO A 151 -20.56 15.43 -0.57
N ALA A 152 -21.84 15.31 -0.17
CA ALA A 152 -22.55 14.03 -0.07
C ALA A 152 -22.51 13.20 -1.37
N HIS A 153 -22.62 13.85 -2.53
CA HIS A 153 -22.60 13.16 -3.83
C HIS A 153 -21.29 12.42 -4.12
N LEU A 154 -20.17 12.80 -3.49
CA LEU A 154 -18.90 12.07 -3.62
C LEU A 154 -18.93 10.74 -2.87
N PHE A 155 -19.63 10.66 -1.74
CA PHE A 155 -19.79 9.42 -0.98
C PHE A 155 -20.60 8.37 -1.74
N ASN A 156 -21.58 8.81 -2.55
CA ASN A 156 -22.36 7.93 -3.44
C ASN A 156 -21.48 7.25 -4.50
N ARG A 157 -20.27 7.76 -4.77
CA ARG A 157 -19.32 7.14 -5.70
C ARG A 157 -18.49 6.04 -5.06
N VAL A 158 -18.53 5.89 -3.73
CA VAL A 158 -17.83 4.84 -3.01
C VAL A 158 -18.78 3.64 -2.86
N PRO A 159 -18.44 2.46 -3.41
CA PRO A 159 -19.29 1.27 -3.27
C PRO A 159 -19.57 0.95 -1.80
N GLN A 160 -20.81 0.63 -1.46
CA GLN A 160 -21.24 0.40 -0.07
C GLN A 160 -20.37 -0.64 0.64
N HIS A 161 -20.05 -1.77 -0.01
CA HIS A 161 -19.18 -2.81 0.53
C HIS A 161 -17.70 -2.40 0.73
N LYS A 162 -17.33 -1.16 0.40
CA LYS A 162 -15.99 -0.57 0.63
C LYS A 162 -16.01 0.60 1.61
N ARG A 163 -17.18 0.93 2.16
CA ARG A 163 -17.34 1.99 3.16
C ARG A 163 -17.17 1.38 4.55
N LEU A 164 -16.42 2.06 5.41
CA LEU A 164 -16.25 1.66 6.80
C LEU A 164 -17.58 1.80 7.56
N THR A 165 -18.38 2.79 7.19
CA THR A 165 -19.75 3.01 7.71
C THR A 165 -20.71 1.86 7.44
N ALA A 166 -20.42 0.99 6.47
CA ALA A 166 -21.28 -0.17 6.14
C ALA A 166 -20.80 -1.48 6.79
N GLN A 167 -19.76 -1.44 7.64
CA GLN A 167 -19.22 -2.62 8.31
C GLN A 167 -19.59 -2.65 9.81
N PRO A 168 -19.63 -3.82 10.45
CA PRO A 168 -19.69 -3.95 11.91
C PRO A 168 -18.52 -3.23 12.61
N ALA A 169 -18.72 -2.79 13.86
CA ALA A 169 -17.70 -2.05 14.62
C ALA A 169 -16.40 -2.79 14.90
N HIS A 170 -16.41 -4.12 14.89
CA HIS A 170 -15.20 -4.93 15.03
C HIS A 170 -14.46 -5.15 13.70
N LEU A 171 -15.01 -4.70 12.58
CA LEU A 171 -14.40 -4.86 11.25
C LEU A 171 -13.90 -3.53 10.68
N GLY A 172 -12.74 -3.61 10.07
CA GLY A 172 -12.13 -2.56 9.28
C GLY A 172 -11.17 -1.66 10.04
N LEU A 173 -10.23 -1.09 9.29
CA LEU A 173 -9.29 -0.08 9.75
C LEU A 173 -9.49 1.24 8.98
N PRO A 174 -9.38 2.40 9.65
CA PRO A 174 -9.51 3.70 9.00
C PRO A 174 -8.38 3.96 7.99
N ILE A 175 -8.72 3.98 6.71
CA ILE A 175 -7.78 4.38 5.66
C ILE A 175 -7.46 5.86 5.87
N GLY A 176 -6.22 6.20 6.21
CA GLY A 176 -5.79 7.58 6.46
C GLY A 176 -4.85 7.73 7.64
N ASN A 177 -4.80 6.72 8.52
CA ASN A 177 -3.93 6.71 9.70
C ASN A 177 -2.68 5.86 9.48
N LEU A 178 -1.56 6.27 10.08
CA LEU A 178 -0.30 5.50 10.07
C LEU A 178 -0.49 4.14 10.73
N SER A 179 -1.15 4.11 11.90
CA SER A 179 -1.44 2.89 12.66
C SER A 179 -2.15 1.85 11.79
N SER A 180 -3.13 2.25 10.98
CA SER A 180 -3.86 1.35 10.09
C SER A 180 -3.00 0.72 9.01
N GLN A 181 -2.00 1.43 8.47
CA GLN A 181 -1.07 0.87 7.50
C GLN A 181 -0.13 -0.15 8.14
N PHE A 182 0.41 0.18 9.31
CA PHE A 182 1.29 -0.70 10.06
C PHE A 182 0.55 -1.97 10.52
N PHE A 183 -0.63 -1.81 11.13
CA PHE A 183 -1.46 -2.92 11.59
C PHE A 183 -1.92 -3.84 10.46
N ALA A 184 -2.22 -3.29 9.28
CA ALA A 184 -2.52 -4.11 8.11
C ALA A 184 -1.36 -5.03 7.69
N ASN A 185 -0.10 -4.59 7.87
CA ASN A 185 1.06 -5.44 7.64
C ASN A 185 1.22 -6.52 8.71
N VAL A 186 1.03 -6.19 10.00
CA VAL A 186 1.02 -7.18 11.08
C VAL A 186 -0.02 -8.27 10.82
N TYR A 187 -1.21 -7.86 10.37
CA TYR A 187 -2.30 -8.77 10.07
C TYR A 187 -1.97 -9.77 8.96
N LEU A 188 -1.37 -9.29 7.87
CA LEU A 188 -1.00 -10.13 6.73
C LEU A 188 0.33 -10.86 6.88
N ASP A 189 1.13 -10.57 7.90
CA ASP A 189 2.33 -11.36 8.17
C ASP A 189 1.97 -12.83 8.42
N ALA A 190 0.81 -13.14 9.01
CA ALA A 190 0.35 -14.52 9.14
C ALA A 190 0.20 -15.23 7.77
N LEU A 191 -0.26 -14.52 6.74
CA LEU A 191 -0.33 -15.05 5.36
C LEU A 191 1.07 -15.20 4.76
N ASP A 192 1.97 -14.24 5.01
CA ASP A 192 3.35 -14.29 4.53
C ASP A 192 4.09 -15.51 5.08
N GLN A 193 3.99 -15.74 6.39
CA GLN A 193 4.59 -16.88 7.06
C GLN A 193 4.00 -18.20 6.55
N PHE A 194 2.68 -18.26 6.35
CA PHE A 194 2.03 -19.42 5.74
C PHE A 194 2.56 -19.70 4.33
N CYS A 195 2.64 -18.70 3.47
CA CYS A 195 3.15 -18.86 2.11
C CYS A 195 4.62 -19.30 2.08
N LYS A 196 5.46 -18.76 2.97
CA LYS A 196 6.89 -19.05 2.99
C LYS A 196 7.23 -20.38 3.65
N HIS A 197 6.64 -20.67 4.80
CA HIS A 197 7.07 -21.78 5.64
C HIS A 197 6.16 -23.01 5.52
N ARG A 198 4.87 -22.82 5.21
CA ARG A 198 3.94 -23.95 5.02
C ARG A 198 3.87 -24.39 3.56
N LEU A 199 3.63 -23.46 2.64
CA LEU A 199 3.56 -23.78 1.21
C LEU A 199 4.94 -23.97 0.57
N GLY A 200 5.99 -23.42 1.19
CA GLY A 200 7.34 -23.43 0.63
C GLY A 200 7.47 -22.56 -0.63
N ALA A 201 6.63 -21.53 -0.79
CA ALA A 201 6.63 -20.67 -1.97
C ALA A 201 7.88 -19.77 -2.03
N LYS A 202 8.95 -20.31 -2.62
CA LYS A 202 10.27 -19.65 -2.77
C LYS A 202 10.13 -18.26 -3.40
N HIS A 203 9.36 -18.17 -4.49
CA HIS A 203 9.15 -16.94 -5.24
C HIS A 203 7.80 -16.29 -4.94
N TYR A 204 7.65 -15.84 -3.70
CA TYR A 204 6.53 -15.04 -3.20
C TYR A 204 6.93 -13.56 -3.03
N VAL A 205 6.05 -12.61 -3.36
CA VAL A 205 6.18 -11.16 -3.05
C VAL A 205 4.82 -10.58 -2.70
N ARG A 206 4.74 -9.72 -1.68
CA ARG A 206 3.51 -9.01 -1.29
C ARG A 206 3.70 -7.50 -1.20
N TYR A 207 2.69 -6.78 -1.66
CA TYR A 207 2.54 -5.33 -1.50
C TYR A 207 1.12 -5.01 -1.03
N VAL A 208 0.96 -4.74 0.26
CA VAL A 208 -0.34 -4.58 0.93
C VAL A 208 -1.19 -5.84 0.73
N ASP A 209 -2.29 -5.76 -0.02
CA ASP A 209 -3.27 -6.79 -0.33
C ASP A 209 -2.98 -7.54 -1.65
N ASP A 210 -2.07 -7.02 -2.47
CA ASP A 210 -1.66 -7.60 -3.75
C ASP A 210 -0.40 -8.47 -3.54
N PHE A 211 -0.46 -9.75 -3.93
CA PHE A 211 0.68 -10.66 -3.82
C PHE A 211 0.81 -11.57 -5.04
N VAL A 212 2.04 -12.01 -5.30
CA VAL A 212 2.41 -12.81 -6.48
C VAL A 212 3.23 -14.03 -6.06
N LEU A 213 2.84 -15.19 -6.56
CA LEU A 213 3.57 -16.45 -6.50
C LEU A 213 4.04 -16.84 -7.90
N LEU A 214 5.24 -17.40 -8.01
CA LEU A 214 5.79 -17.93 -9.26
C LEU A 214 6.06 -19.42 -9.13
N HIS A 215 5.80 -20.17 -10.21
CA HIS A 215 6.16 -21.58 -10.31
C HIS A 215 6.21 -22.01 -11.77
N GLU A 216 6.90 -23.12 -12.06
CA GLU A 216 6.94 -23.73 -13.40
C GLU A 216 5.65 -24.47 -13.76
N SER A 217 4.98 -25.04 -12.75
CA SER A 217 3.71 -25.75 -12.91
C SER A 217 2.52 -24.86 -12.52
N PRO A 218 1.55 -24.62 -13.42
CA PRO A 218 0.30 -23.94 -13.10
C PRO A 218 -0.61 -24.79 -12.17
N GLN A 219 -0.44 -26.12 -12.17
CA GLN A 219 -1.16 -27.01 -11.26
C GLN A 219 -0.73 -26.75 -9.81
N GLN A 220 0.57 -26.60 -9.56
CA GLN A 220 1.07 -26.23 -8.22
C GLN A 220 0.54 -24.87 -7.77
N LEU A 221 0.47 -23.89 -8.67
CA LEU A 221 -0.11 -22.57 -8.35
C LEU A 221 -1.59 -22.68 -7.98
N ASN A 222 -2.37 -23.51 -8.67
CA ASN A 222 -3.76 -23.77 -8.31
C ASN A 222 -3.89 -24.50 -6.96
N ALA A 223 -2.99 -25.44 -6.65
CA ALA A 223 -2.96 -26.10 -5.35
C ALA A 223 -2.70 -25.08 -4.22
N TRP A 224 -1.65 -24.25 -4.37
CA TRP A 224 -1.37 -23.17 -3.42
C TRP A 224 -2.52 -22.16 -3.31
N LYS A 225 -3.19 -21.83 -4.42
CA LYS A 225 -4.38 -20.98 -4.39
C LYS A 225 -5.47 -21.57 -3.49
N ALA A 226 -5.78 -22.86 -3.65
CA ALA A 226 -6.80 -23.54 -2.86
C ALA A 226 -6.41 -23.57 -1.36
N GLU A 227 -5.15 -23.85 -1.04
CA GLU A 227 -4.65 -23.81 0.34
C GLU A 227 -4.72 -22.40 0.96
N ILE A 228 -4.42 -21.36 0.17
CA ILE A 228 -4.57 -19.96 0.59
C ILE A 228 -6.05 -19.64 0.83
N GLU A 229 -6.96 -20.06 -0.06
CA GLU A 229 -8.40 -19.86 0.11
C GLU A 229 -8.94 -20.57 1.36
N ALA A 230 -8.39 -21.72 1.73
CA ALA A 230 -8.72 -22.42 2.98
C ALA A 230 -8.11 -21.75 4.23
N PHE A 231 -6.97 -21.06 4.09
CA PHE A 231 -6.31 -20.36 5.19
C PHE A 231 -6.96 -19.00 5.53
N LEU A 232 -7.34 -18.21 4.51
CA LEU A 232 -7.82 -16.84 4.67
C LEU A 232 -9.04 -16.65 5.61
N PRO A 233 -10.00 -17.58 5.71
CA PRO A 233 -11.09 -17.49 6.68
C PRO A 233 -10.62 -17.34 8.13
N LYS A 234 -9.44 -17.89 8.50
CA LYS A 234 -8.86 -17.72 9.85
C LYS A 234 -8.50 -16.27 10.17
N LEU A 235 -8.23 -15.48 9.13
CA LEU A 235 -8.01 -14.06 9.26
C LEU A 235 -9.34 -13.30 9.18
N GLY A 236 -10.36 -13.83 8.50
CA GLY A 236 -11.56 -13.10 8.11
C GLY A 236 -11.44 -12.44 6.74
N ALA A 237 -10.50 -12.89 5.93
CA ALA A 237 -10.22 -12.37 4.59
C ALA A 237 -10.69 -13.34 3.50
N ARG A 238 -10.77 -12.84 2.25
CA ARG A 238 -11.05 -13.64 1.06
C ARG A 238 -10.33 -13.11 -0.16
N LEU A 239 -10.02 -13.99 -1.12
CA LEU A 239 -9.49 -13.57 -2.42
C LEU A 239 -10.54 -12.81 -3.23
N ASN A 240 -10.06 -11.92 -4.08
CA ASN A 240 -10.86 -11.25 -5.09
C ASN A 240 -10.82 -12.06 -6.40
N PRO A 241 -11.92 -12.74 -6.78
CA PRO A 241 -11.92 -13.63 -7.95
C PRO A 241 -11.61 -12.85 -9.24
N SER A 242 -12.17 -11.64 -9.39
CA SER A 242 -11.97 -10.80 -10.58
C SER A 242 -10.55 -10.26 -10.77
N LYS A 243 -9.73 -10.28 -9.73
CA LYS A 243 -8.34 -9.82 -9.77
C LYS A 243 -7.33 -10.94 -9.56
N THR A 244 -7.80 -12.15 -9.35
CA THR A 244 -6.94 -13.33 -9.28
C THR A 244 -6.59 -13.73 -10.70
N ILE A 245 -5.31 -13.77 -11.02
CA ILE A 245 -4.82 -14.00 -12.38
C ILE A 245 -3.77 -15.10 -12.33
N LEU A 246 -3.98 -16.16 -13.11
CA LEU A 246 -2.99 -17.21 -13.35
C LEU A 246 -2.67 -17.22 -14.84
N GLN A 247 -1.43 -16.92 -15.21
CA GLN A 247 -1.00 -16.93 -16.62
C GLN A 247 0.52 -17.10 -16.77
N PRO A 248 1.02 -17.40 -17.99
CA PRO A 248 2.44 -17.37 -18.29
C PRO A 248 3.10 -16.02 -17.98
N ILE A 249 4.33 -16.04 -17.47
CA ILE A 249 5.07 -14.83 -17.05
C ILE A 249 5.44 -13.94 -18.25
N ASP A 250 5.72 -14.52 -19.41
CA ASP A 250 6.13 -13.82 -20.64
C ASP A 250 5.08 -12.85 -21.20
N ARG A 251 3.79 -13.11 -20.95
CA ARG A 251 2.67 -12.20 -21.24
C ARG A 251 2.81 -10.87 -20.51
N GLY A 252 3.54 -10.87 -19.40
CA GLY A 252 3.91 -9.71 -18.62
C GLY A 252 3.19 -9.68 -17.28
N VAL A 253 3.96 -9.47 -16.21
CA VAL A 253 3.44 -9.39 -14.84
C VAL A 253 3.23 -7.94 -14.46
N ASP A 254 1.97 -7.53 -14.31
CA ASP A 254 1.61 -6.19 -13.82
C ASP A 254 1.57 -6.17 -12.29
N PHE A 255 2.53 -5.48 -11.66
CA PHE A 255 2.68 -5.41 -10.22
C PHE A 255 3.16 -4.01 -9.79
N VAL A 256 2.57 -3.44 -8.74
CA VAL A 256 2.97 -2.16 -8.11
C VAL A 256 3.28 -1.01 -9.09
N GLY A 257 2.48 -0.90 -10.15
CA GLY A 257 2.61 0.17 -11.15
C GLY A 257 3.67 -0.07 -12.23
N HIS A 258 4.28 -1.25 -12.24
CA HIS A 258 5.26 -1.70 -13.24
C HIS A 258 4.74 -2.92 -13.99
N VAL A 259 5.20 -3.11 -15.22
CA VAL A 259 4.96 -4.31 -16.02
C VAL A 259 6.31 -4.94 -16.33
N ILE A 260 6.50 -6.18 -15.88
CA ILE A 260 7.73 -6.95 -16.09
C ILE A 260 7.49 -7.93 -17.23
N LYS A 261 8.30 -7.83 -18.28
CA LYS A 261 8.31 -8.68 -19.48
C LYS A 261 9.71 -9.23 -19.71
N PRO A 262 9.90 -10.19 -20.64
CA PRO A 262 11.23 -10.65 -21.02
C PRO A 262 12.18 -9.48 -21.25
N TRP A 263 13.24 -9.46 -20.44
CA TRP A 263 14.36 -8.52 -20.49
C TRP A 263 14.02 -7.05 -20.23
N ARG A 264 12.79 -6.73 -19.81
CA ARG A 264 12.38 -5.34 -19.59
C ARG A 264 11.35 -5.16 -18.48
N ARG A 265 11.53 -4.07 -17.72
CA ARG A 265 10.52 -3.49 -16.83
C ARG A 265 10.11 -2.11 -17.35
N THR A 266 8.82 -1.93 -17.60
CA THR A 266 8.21 -0.66 -18.04
C THR A 266 7.22 -0.13 -16.99
N THR A 267 6.92 1.17 -17.02
CA THR A 267 5.84 1.74 -16.21
C THR A 267 4.47 1.29 -16.76
N ARG A 268 3.49 1.06 -15.88
CA ARG A 268 2.12 0.69 -16.29
C ARG A 268 1.54 1.76 -17.22
N LYS A 269 1.02 1.37 -18.39
CA LYS A 269 0.47 2.29 -19.41
C LYS A 269 -0.52 3.32 -18.85
N ARG A 270 -1.41 2.90 -17.96
CA ARG A 270 -2.38 3.80 -17.29
C ARG A 270 -1.68 4.90 -16.48
N SER A 271 -0.58 4.57 -15.79
CA SER A 271 0.21 5.54 -15.03
C SER A 271 0.90 6.54 -15.95
N VAL A 272 1.45 6.07 -17.08
CA VAL A 272 2.03 6.94 -18.12
C VAL A 272 0.98 7.88 -18.71
N ALA A 273 -0.19 7.37 -19.10
CA ALA A 273 -1.28 8.18 -19.62
C ALA A 273 -1.75 9.23 -18.59
N GLN A 274 -1.82 8.85 -17.31
CA GLN A 274 -2.17 9.77 -16.23
C GLN A 274 -1.11 10.85 -16.02
N ALA A 275 0.18 10.50 -16.15
CA ALA A 275 1.29 11.44 -16.09
C ALA A 275 1.19 12.48 -17.22
N MET A 276 1.00 12.03 -18.46
CA MET A 276 0.84 12.90 -19.62
C MET A 276 -0.37 13.84 -19.44
N LYS A 277 -1.53 13.29 -19.07
CA LYS A 277 -2.75 14.08 -18.85
C LYS A 277 -2.57 15.15 -17.77
N ARG A 278 -1.89 14.82 -16.66
CA ARG A 278 -1.68 15.77 -15.55
C ARG A 278 -0.64 16.82 -15.85
N THR A 279 0.46 16.44 -16.49
CA THR A 279 1.46 17.41 -16.94
C THR A 279 0.89 18.36 -17.98
N ALA A 280 0.00 17.88 -18.87
CA ALA A 280 -0.68 18.73 -19.83
C ALA A 280 -1.62 19.75 -19.15
N ALA A 281 -2.39 19.30 -18.15
CA ALA A 281 -3.38 20.13 -17.45
C ALA A 281 -2.83 20.95 -16.27
N SER A 282 -1.58 20.75 -15.85
CA SER A 282 -1.01 21.45 -14.69
C SER A 282 -0.95 22.96 -14.91
N PRO A 283 -1.25 23.82 -13.92
CA PRO A 283 -0.94 25.25 -14.00
C PRO A 283 0.54 25.49 -14.27
N ALA A 284 0.88 26.61 -14.92
CA ALA A 284 2.25 26.93 -15.31
C ALA A 284 3.22 26.97 -14.11
N GLU A 285 2.76 27.52 -12.98
CA GLU A 285 3.50 27.62 -11.72
C GLU A 285 3.90 26.23 -11.17
N GLN A 286 2.97 25.27 -11.20
CA GLN A 286 3.16 23.92 -10.67
C GLN A 286 3.74 22.92 -11.70
N LEU A 287 3.92 23.34 -12.96
CA LEU A 287 4.33 22.46 -14.04
C LEU A 287 5.67 21.79 -13.75
N ARG A 288 6.62 22.54 -13.19
CA ARG A 288 7.97 22.04 -12.87
C ARG A 288 7.90 20.89 -11.86
N GLU A 289 7.17 21.09 -10.77
CA GLU A 289 7.01 20.08 -9.70
C GLU A 289 6.25 18.85 -10.20
N THR A 290 5.16 19.07 -10.93
CA THR A 290 4.36 17.98 -11.52
C THR A 290 5.20 17.16 -12.50
N ALA A 291 5.90 17.81 -13.43
CA ALA A 291 6.73 17.13 -14.41
C ALA A 291 7.91 16.40 -13.77
N ASN A 292 8.62 17.03 -12.82
CA ASN A 292 9.75 16.40 -12.14
C ASN A 292 9.32 15.19 -11.29
N SER A 293 8.15 15.25 -10.67
CA SER A 293 7.56 14.08 -9.99
C SER A 293 7.35 12.92 -10.97
N TYR A 294 6.81 13.19 -12.16
CA TYR A 294 6.59 12.15 -13.18
C TYR A 294 7.88 11.66 -13.84
N PHE A 295 8.86 12.52 -14.08
CA PHE A 295 10.18 12.06 -14.52
C PHE A 295 10.79 11.10 -13.48
N GLY A 296 10.74 11.47 -12.19
CA GLY A 296 11.22 10.62 -11.10
C GLY A 296 10.50 9.28 -10.99
N LEU A 297 9.23 9.20 -11.38
CA LEU A 297 8.50 7.94 -11.50
C LEU A 297 8.97 7.12 -12.71
N LEU A 298 9.09 7.75 -13.87
CA LEU A 298 9.44 7.06 -15.12
C LEU A 298 10.86 6.51 -15.10
N THR A 299 11.81 7.17 -14.44
CA THR A 299 13.20 6.69 -14.30
C THR A 299 13.33 5.39 -13.51
N GLN A 300 12.30 4.99 -12.74
CA GLN A 300 12.32 3.74 -11.97
C GLN A 300 12.20 2.49 -12.85
N ALA A 301 11.61 2.63 -14.03
CA ALA A 301 11.50 1.57 -15.02
C ALA A 301 12.76 1.50 -15.89
N SER A 302 13.30 0.29 -16.07
CA SER A 302 14.48 0.03 -16.91
C SER A 302 14.30 0.48 -18.37
N HIS A 303 13.07 0.42 -18.90
CA HIS A 303 12.77 0.69 -20.29
C HIS A 303 11.76 1.84 -20.39
N SER A 304 12.19 3.04 -19.99
CA SER A 304 11.34 4.24 -19.93
C SER A 304 11.74 5.35 -20.90
N GLN A 305 12.77 5.16 -21.74
CA GLN A 305 13.29 6.21 -22.62
C GLN A 305 12.21 6.83 -23.50
N LYS A 306 11.36 6.01 -24.12
CA LYS A 306 10.24 6.48 -24.95
C LYS A 306 9.22 7.29 -24.15
N ASP A 307 8.87 6.83 -22.95
CA ASP A 307 7.92 7.52 -22.06
C ASP A 307 8.50 8.86 -21.57
N ARG A 308 9.78 8.89 -21.20
CA ARG A 308 10.51 10.10 -20.77
C ARG A 308 10.62 11.11 -21.91
N ALA A 309 10.91 10.67 -23.13
CA ALA A 309 10.93 11.52 -24.32
C ALA A 309 9.55 12.11 -24.61
N ALA A 310 8.48 11.32 -24.50
CA ALA A 310 7.12 11.81 -24.67
C ALA A 310 6.77 12.90 -23.63
N LEU A 311 7.11 12.68 -22.36
CA LEU A 311 6.90 13.66 -21.30
C LEU A 311 7.76 14.92 -21.53
N ALA A 312 9.02 14.76 -21.93
CA ALA A 312 9.92 15.87 -22.26
C ALA A 312 9.35 16.73 -23.38
N ASN A 313 8.90 16.13 -24.48
CA ASN A 313 8.28 16.85 -25.59
C ASN A 313 7.04 17.65 -25.16
N LEU A 314 6.22 17.08 -24.27
CA LEU A 314 5.07 17.79 -23.70
C LEU A 314 5.52 19.00 -22.87
N VAL A 315 6.55 18.84 -22.05
CA VAL A 315 7.08 19.90 -21.18
C VAL A 315 7.76 21.01 -21.99
N LEU A 316 8.51 20.65 -23.04
CA LEU A 316 9.12 21.58 -24.00
C LEU A 316 8.05 22.42 -24.72
N LYS A 317 6.96 21.79 -25.20
CA LYS A 317 5.82 22.49 -25.81
C LYS A 317 5.15 23.49 -24.87
N ARG A 318 5.33 23.34 -23.56
CA ARG A 318 4.83 24.25 -22.53
C ARG A 318 5.85 25.31 -22.08
N GLY A 319 6.91 25.53 -22.87
CA GLY A 319 7.88 26.61 -22.67
C GLY A 319 8.91 26.35 -21.56
N ARG A 320 9.08 25.10 -21.12
CA ARG A 320 10.12 24.70 -20.16
C ARG A 320 11.31 24.06 -20.86
N VAL A 321 12.43 23.93 -20.16
CA VAL A 321 13.62 23.21 -20.66
C VAL A 321 13.76 21.86 -19.95
N VAL A 322 14.36 20.87 -20.60
CA VAL A 322 14.57 19.51 -20.08
C VAL A 322 16.05 19.16 -20.24
N ASN A 323 16.65 18.45 -19.27
CA ASN A 323 18.04 18.00 -19.39
C ASN A 323 18.23 16.89 -20.44
N GLY A 324 19.47 16.68 -20.88
CA GLY A 324 19.82 15.67 -21.89
C GLY A 324 19.38 14.24 -21.51
N ASP A 325 19.42 13.88 -20.23
CA ASP A 325 19.01 12.55 -19.76
C ASP A 325 17.49 12.36 -19.69
N LEU A 326 16.71 13.40 -19.98
CA LEU A 326 15.24 13.39 -19.94
C LEU A 326 14.70 12.99 -18.55
N THR A 327 15.33 13.50 -17.49
CA THR A 327 14.99 13.18 -16.09
C THR A 327 14.50 14.38 -15.29
N LYS A 328 14.65 15.60 -15.80
CA LYS A 328 14.31 16.80 -15.05
C LYS A 328 14.03 17.98 -15.97
N THR A 329 13.12 18.84 -15.52
CA THR A 329 12.80 20.11 -16.15
C THR A 329 13.12 21.31 -15.26
N TYR A 330 13.45 22.43 -15.90
CA TYR A 330 13.81 23.70 -15.27
C TYR A 330 13.01 24.86 -15.89
N LEU A 331 13.02 26.00 -15.20
CA LEU A 331 12.55 27.26 -15.77
C LEU A 331 13.47 27.65 -16.92
N LYS A 332 12.89 28.12 -18.03
CA LYS A 332 13.66 28.78 -19.08
C LYS A 332 14.12 30.11 -18.49
N ARG A 333 15.44 30.30 -18.37
CA ARG A 333 16.02 31.58 -17.95
C ARG A 333 15.75 32.64 -18.99
#